data_AF-A0AAD5CJY6-F1
#
_entry.id   AF-A0AAD5CJY6-F1
#
_cell.length_a   1.000
_cell.length_b   1.000
_cell.length_c   1.000
_cell.angle_alpha   90.00
_cell.angle_beta   90.00
_cell.angle_gamma   90.00
#
_symmetry.space_group_name_H-M   'P 1'
#
loop_
_entity.id
_entity.type
_entity.pdbx_description
1 polymer ?
#
loop_
_entity_poly.entity_id
_entity_poly.type
_entity_poly.pdbx_seq_one_letter_code
_entity_poly.pdbx_strand_id
1 'polypeptide(L)' 'MALMGNFARIGNNEIIVLVNDAEKSSDIDLQEAQQTLEIVEAALRKAKGKRKTIEANLAFRRARTRVEAINAIS' A
#
# COMPACT_ATOMS: atom_id res chain seq x y z
N MET A 1 -0.50 -5.24 9.45
CA MET A 1 -1.47 -5.26 8.33
C MET A 1 -1.13 -4.13 7.39
N ALA A 2 -1.20 -4.37 6.08
CA ALA A 2 -1.20 -3.31 5.08
C ALA A 2 -2.65 -2.92 4.79
N LEU A 3 -2.96 -1.63 4.93
CA LEU A 3 -4.31 -1.09 4.68
C LEU A 3 -4.23 -0.06 3.55
N MET A 4 -5.03 -0.26 2.50
CA MET A 4 -5.07 0.61 1.32
C MET A 4 -6.42 1.34 1.29
N GLY A 5 -6.64 2.22 2.25
CA GLY A 5 -7.98 2.61 2.67
C GLY A 5 -8.24 4.08 2.94
N ASN A 6 -9.53 4.39 3.07
CA ASN A 6 -10.12 5.69 2.77
C ASN A 6 -10.75 6.36 4.01
N PHE A 7 -11.47 5.62 4.85
CA PHE A 7 -12.22 6.20 5.97
C PHE A 7 -12.09 5.34 7.24
N ALA A 8 -12.07 6.02 8.38
CA ALA A 8 -12.19 5.39 9.69
C ALA A 8 -13.22 6.13 10.53
N ARG A 9 -14.02 5.37 11.29
CA ARG A 9 -14.99 5.89 12.26
C ARG A 9 -14.62 5.38 13.63
N ILE A 10 -14.64 6.27 14.62
CA ILE A 10 -14.38 5.98 16.03
C ILE A 10 -15.59 6.38 16.85
N GLY A 11 -16.06 5.51 17.74
CA GLY A 11 -17.13 5.83 18.68
C GLY A 11 -17.46 4.63 19.57
N ASN A 12 -18.01 4.85 20.77
CA ASN A 12 -18.38 3.78 21.71
C ASN A 12 -17.27 2.73 21.96
N ASN A 13 -16.01 3.18 22.03
CA ASN A 13 -14.84 2.30 22.15
C ASN A 13 -14.68 1.27 21.00
N GLU A 14 -15.31 1.55 19.86
CA GLU A 14 -15.24 0.79 18.61
C GLU A 14 -14.55 1.62 17.52
N ILE A 15 -13.69 0.95 16.75
CA ILE A 15 -13.02 1.51 15.58
C ILE A 15 -13.42 0.67 14.37
N ILE A 16 -14.06 1.31 13.39
CA ILE A 16 -14.42 0.70 12.10
C ILE A 16 -13.59 1.38 11.03
N VAL A 17 -12.80 0.60 10.29
CA VAL A 17 -12.00 1.11 9.16
C VAL A 17 -12.59 0.56 7.87
N LEU A 18 -13.02 1.46 6.97
CA LEU A 18 -13.51 1.12 5.65
C LEU A 18 -12.40 1.39 4.62
N VAL A 19 -11.88 0.30 4.04
CA VAL A 19 -10.73 0.32 3.16
C VAL A 19 -11.07 -0.31 1.82
N ASN A 20 -10.37 0.10 0.76
CA ASN A 20 -10.58 -0.50 -0.56
C ASN A 20 -9.90 -1.86 -0.64
N ASP A 21 -8.78 -2.03 0.05
CA ASP A 21 -8.03 -3.28 0.10
C ASP A 21 -7.27 -3.39 1.43
N ALA A 22 -7.02 -4.62 1.88
CA ALA A 22 -6.32 -4.94 3.13
C ALA A 22 -5.64 -6.31 3.05
N GLU A 23 -4.40 -6.36 3.53
CA GLU A 23 -3.60 -7.59 3.56
C GLU A 23 -2.99 -7.76 4.96
N LYS A 24 -3.04 -8.97 5.51
CA LYS A 24 -2.37 -9.26 6.79
C LYS A 24 -0.88 -9.35 6.55
N SER A 25 -0.09 -8.80 7.47
CA SER A 25 1.37 -8.83 7.33
C SER A 25 1.94 -10.24 7.32
N SER A 26 1.29 -11.21 7.96
CA SER A 26 1.66 -12.63 7.92
C SER A 26 1.50 -13.27 6.55
N ASP A 27 0.64 -12.69 5.71
CA ASP A 27 0.27 -13.25 4.42
C ASP A 27 1.08 -12.55 3.29
N ILE A 28 1.82 -11.48 3.61
CA ILE A 28 2.69 -10.77 2.69
C ILE A 28 4.00 -11.54 2.54
N ASP A 29 4.38 -11.88 1.31
CA ASP A 29 5.74 -12.33 1.02
C ASP A 29 6.68 -11.13 0.90
N LEU A 30 7.75 -11.10 1.70
CA LEU A 30 8.69 -9.98 1.75
C LEU A 30 9.40 -9.78 0.40
N GLN A 31 9.80 -10.87 -0.25
CA GLN A 31 10.55 -10.83 -1.49
C GLN A 31 9.67 -10.35 -2.65
N GLU A 32 8.44 -10.85 -2.74
CA GLU A 32 7.44 -10.40 -3.72
C GLU A 32 7.12 -8.91 -3.51
N ALA A 33 6.92 -8.47 -2.27
CA ALA A 33 6.60 -7.08 -1.96
C ALA A 33 7.74 -6.13 -2.34
N GLN A 34 9.00 -6.51 -2.07
CA GLN A 34 10.18 -5.74 -2.45
C GLN A 34 10.35 -5.65 -3.98
N GLN A 35 10.23 -6.78 -4.69
CA GLN A 35 10.29 -6.80 -6.15
C GLN A 35 9.19 -5.94 -6.78
N THR A 36 7.97 -6.02 -6.23
CA THR A 36 6.84 -5.19 -6.68
C THR A 36 7.13 -3.71 -6.47
N LEU A 37 7.72 -3.33 -5.33
CA LEU A 37 8.10 -1.94 -5.05
C LEU A 37 9.10 -1.41 -6.08
N GLU A 38 10.14 -2.18 -6.40
CA GLU A 38 11.15 -1.80 -7.41
C GLU A 38 10.55 -1.60 -8.80
N ILE A 39 9.68 -2.52 -9.23
CA ILE A 39 8.99 -2.42 -10.53
C ILE A 39 8.13 -1.16 -10.59
N VAL A 40 7.38 -0.88 -9.53
CA VAL A 40 6.47 0.27 -9.48
C VAL A 40 7.25 1.59 -9.36
N GLU A 41 8.38 1.63 -8.65
CA GLU A 41 9.29 2.78 -8.64
C GLU A 41 9.83 3.11 -10.04
N ALA A 42 10.27 2.08 -10.77
CA ALA A 42 10.73 2.25 -12.15
C ALA A 42 9.61 2.75 -13.06
N ALA A 43 8.38 2.25 -12.88
CA ALA A 43 7.20 2.72 -13.61
C ALA A 43 6.85 4.17 -13.27
N LEU A 44 6.94 4.56 -12.00
CA LEU A 44 6.70 5.93 -11.54
C LEU A 44 7.70 6.92 -12.15
N ARG A 45 8.99 6.57 -12.21
CA ARG A 45 10.03 7.39 -12.86
C ARG A 45 9.77 7.60 -14.36
N LYS A 46 9.16 6.61 -15.02
CA LYS A 46 8.82 6.66 -16.45
C LYS A 46 7.46 7.33 -16.72
N ALA A 47 6.62 7.52 -15.72
CA ALA A 47 5.28 8.04 -15.88
C ALA A 47 5.30 9.52 -16.30
N LYS A 48 4.69 9.82 -17.46
CA LYS A 48 4.54 11.18 -18.00
C LYS A 48 3.06 11.54 -18.13
N GLY A 49 2.75 12.79 -17.79
CA GLY A 49 1.39 13.34 -17.84
C GLY A 49 0.62 13.12 -16.54
N LYS A 50 -0.24 14.09 -16.19
CA LYS A 50 -0.89 14.20 -14.87
C LYS A 50 -1.60 12.92 -14.43
N ARG A 51 -2.42 12.33 -15.31
CA ARG A 51 -3.20 11.12 -15.00
C ARG A 51 -2.31 9.91 -14.69
N LYS A 52 -1.34 9.62 -15.57
CA LYS A 52 -0.42 8.48 -15.39
C LYS A 52 0.44 8.63 -14.14
N THR A 53 0.88 9.86 -13.83
CA THR A 53 1.64 10.14 -12.61
C THR A 53 0.79 9.91 -11.35
N ILE A 54 -0.52 10.23 -11.36
CA ILE A 54 -1.42 9.95 -10.23
C ILE A 54 -1.60 8.45 -10.04
N GLU A 55 -1.89 7.71 -11.12
CA GLU A 55 -2.07 6.25 -11.08
C GLU A 55 -0.79 5.54 -10.60
N ALA A 56 0.38 5.95 -11.12
CA ALA A 56 1.67 5.39 -10.69
C ALA A 56 2.00 5.71 -9.23
N ASN A 57 1.69 6.94 -8.76
CA ASN A 57 1.89 7.30 -7.35
C ASN A 57 0.98 6.49 -6.41
N LEU A 58 -0.26 6.21 -6.83
CA LEU A 58 -1.17 5.38 -6.05
C LEU A 58 -0.63 3.95 -5.94
N ALA A 59 -0.19 3.36 -7.05
CA ALA A 59 0.43 2.04 -7.05
C ALA A 59 1.69 2.00 -6.17
N PHE A 60 2.52 3.04 -6.25
CA PHE A 60 3.75 3.14 -5.46
C PHE A 60 3.44 3.17 -3.96
N ARG A 61 2.48 3.99 -3.52
CA ARG A 61 2.06 4.06 -2.11
C ARG A 61 1.59 2.69 -1.61
N ARG A 62 0.80 1.96 -2.41
CA ARG A 62 0.33 0.62 -2.06
C ARG A 62 1.48 -0.38 -1.89
N ALA A 63 2.39 -0.46 -2.86
CA ALA A 63 3.55 -1.36 -2.80
C ALA A 63 4.44 -1.05 -1.59
N ARG A 64 4.67 0.23 -1.32
CA ARG A 64 5.45 0.68 -0.16
C ARG A 64 4.80 0.27 1.16
N THR A 65 3.49 0.46 1.31
CA THR A 65 2.75 0.05 2.52
C THR A 65 2.81 -1.47 2.74
N ARG A 66 2.82 -2.30 1.68
CA ARG A 66 3.01 -3.76 1.83
C ARG A 66 4.36 -4.07 2.49
N VAL A 67 5.45 -3.47 2.00
CA VAL A 67 6.81 -3.66 2.55
C VAL A 67 6.93 -3.12 3.98
N GLU A 68 6.39 -1.94 4.26
CA GLU A 68 6.42 -1.37 5.62
C GLU A 68 5.63 -2.22 6.61
N ALA A 69 4.49 -2.79 6.19
CA ALA A 69 3.64 -3.60 7.05
C ALA A 69 4.29 -4.91 7.50
N ILE A 70 5.17 -5.51 6.69
CA ILE A 70 5.93 -6.71 7.07
C ILE A 70 7.16 -6.37 7.92
N ASN A 71 7.87 -5.29 7.58
CA ASN A 71 9.02 -4.82 8.34
C ASN A 71 8.65 -4.37 9.76
N ALA A 72 7.43 -3.87 9.97
CA ALA A 72 6.96 -3.46 11.30
C ALA A 72 6.74 -4.63 12.28
N ILE A 73 6.79 -5.88 11.81
CA ILE A 73 6.61 -7.10 12.62
C ILE A 73 7.93 -7.87 12.80
N SER A 74 8.96 -7.55 12.00
CA SER A 74 10.32 -8.12 12.14
C SER A 74 11.08 -7.44 13.27
#